data_AF-A0A2M8FG50-F1
#
_entry.id   AF-A0A2M8FG50-F1
#
_cell.length_a   1.000
_cell.length_b   1.000
_cell.length_c   1.000
_cell.angle_alpha   90.00
_cell.angle_beta   90.00
_cell.angle_gamma   90.00
#
_symmetry.space_group_name_H-M   'P 1'
#
loop_
_entity.id
_entity.type
_entity.pdbx_description
1 polymer ?
#
loop_
_entity_poly.entity_id
_entity_poly.type
_entity_poly.pdbx_seq_one_letter_code
_entity_poly.pdbx_strand_id
1 'polypeptide(L)'
;MNEILMITPLLIISGGILLSLIVEMFYKKSEIVLPWISIALFVTTAYYSLLTSYQEGIVFSSMLAVGGLTHLFYFIFNFGAAIVVLLSIDHIKKVGI
;
A
#
# COMPACT_ATOMS: atom_id res chain seq x y z
N MET A 1 -18.79 -7.03 14.63
CA MET A 1 -17.77 -6.26 13.90
C MET A 1 -17.31 -7.14 12.74
N ASN A 2 -17.39 -6.67 11.49
CA ASN A 2 -16.96 -7.50 10.35
C ASN A 2 -15.43 -7.53 10.32
N GLU A 3 -14.82 -8.68 10.60
CA GLU A 3 -13.35 -8.86 10.63
C GLU A 3 -12.67 -8.42 9.32
N ILE A 4 -13.38 -8.57 8.20
CA ILE A 4 -12.95 -8.16 6.86
C ILE A 4 -12.70 -6.64 6.77
N LEU A 5 -13.52 -5.83 7.45
CA LEU A 5 -13.34 -4.37 7.46
C LEU A 5 -12.05 -3.95 8.19
N MET A 6 -11.68 -4.70 9.22
CA MET A 6 -10.48 -4.42 10.00
C MET A 6 -9.22 -4.75 9.19
N ILE A 7 -9.20 -5.87 8.46
CA ILE A 7 -8.07 -6.25 7.58
C ILE A 7 -8.07 -5.52 6.22
N THR A 8 -9.00 -4.59 6.00
CA THR A 8 -9.14 -3.91 4.70
C THR A 8 -7.87 -3.17 4.24
N PRO A 9 -7.10 -2.46 5.09
CA PRO A 9 -5.85 -1.85 4.65
C PRO A 9 -4.88 -2.88 4.04
N LEU A 10 -4.80 -4.06 4.66
CA LEU A 10 -3.96 -5.16 4.18
C LEU A 10 -4.44 -5.69 2.83
N LEU A 11 -5.76 -5.89 2.68
CA LEU A 11 -6.38 -6.35 1.43
C LEU A 11 -6.15 -5.36 0.28
N ILE A 12 -6.23 -4.05 0.55
CA ILE A 12 -5.99 -3.00 -0.46
C ILE A 12 -4.53 -3.06 -0.95
N ILE A 13 -3.55 -3.17 -0.04
CA ILE A 13 -2.14 -3.27 -0.41
C ILE A 13 -1.89 -4.53 -1.22
N SER A 14 -2.31 -5.70 -0.70
CA SER A 14 -2.07 -6.98 -1.37
C SER A 14 -2.73 -7.03 -2.75
N GLY A 15 -3.98 -6.57 -2.87
CA GLY A 15 -4.66 -6.47 -4.16
C GLY A 15 -3.97 -5.49 -5.10
N GLY A 16 -3.46 -4.39 -4.57
CA GLY A 16 -2.75 -3.39 -5.35
C GLY A 16 -1.42 -3.85 -5.91
N ILE A 17 -0.65 -4.62 -5.15
CA ILE A 17 0.61 -5.22 -5.62
C ILE A 17 0.32 -6.22 -6.74
N LEU A 18 -0.70 -7.07 -6.58
CA LEU A 18 -1.10 -8.01 -7.63
C LEU A 18 -1.54 -7.29 -8.90
N LEU A 19 -2.32 -6.21 -8.76
CA LEU A 19 -2.73 -5.39 -9.89
C LEU A 19 -1.53 -4.73 -10.58
N SER A 20 -0.57 -4.23 -9.80
CA SER A 20 0.70 -3.68 -10.30
C SER A 20 1.45 -4.72 -11.14
N LEU A 21 1.60 -5.95 -10.64
CA LEU A 21 2.23 -7.06 -11.38
C LEU A 21 1.50 -7.38 -12.69
N ILE A 22 0.17 -7.39 -12.69
CA ILE A 22 -0.61 -7.63 -13.91
C ILE A 22 -0.35 -6.51 -14.93
N VAL A 23 -0.36 -5.25 -14.49
CA VAL A 23 -0.06 -4.10 -15.37
C VAL A 23 1.36 -4.20 -15.93
N GLU A 24 2.33 -4.61 -15.12
CA GLU A 24 3.70 -4.84 -15.56
C GLU A 24 3.79 -5.90 -16.67
N MET A 25 3.09 -7.03 -16.51
CA MET A 25 3.12 -8.13 -17.46
C MET A 25 2.46 -7.81 -18.81
N PHE A 26 1.37 -7.03 -18.81
CA PHE A 26 0.58 -6.78 -20.03
C PHE A 26 0.93 -5.47 -20.73
N TYR A 27 1.60 -4.51 -20.07
CA TYR A 27 1.79 -3.17 -20.61
C TYR A 27 3.24 -2.85 -20.99
N LYS A 28 3.51 -2.70 -22.29
CA LYS A 28 4.87 -2.40 -22.82
C LYS A 28 5.49 -1.07 -22.36
N LYS A 29 4.69 -0.12 -21.84
CA LYS A 29 5.17 1.16 -21.27
C LYS A 29 5.00 1.22 -19.74
N SER A 30 5.00 0.05 -19.10
CA SER A 30 4.78 -0.09 -17.66
C SER A 30 5.76 0.73 -16.84
N GLU A 31 7.02 0.91 -17.29
CA GLU A 31 8.06 1.70 -16.62
C GLU A 31 7.65 3.14 -16.26
N ILE A 32 6.81 3.78 -17.07
CA ILE A 32 6.34 5.15 -16.80
C ILE A 32 5.06 5.14 -15.97
N VAL A 33 4.20 4.13 -16.12
CA VAL A 33 2.85 4.11 -15.55
C VAL A 33 2.82 3.44 -14.17
N LEU A 34 3.60 2.37 -13.98
CA LEU A 34 3.72 1.62 -12.73
C LEU A 34 4.05 2.49 -11.52
N PRO A 35 5.03 3.41 -11.58
CA PRO A 35 5.40 4.18 -10.40
C PRO A 35 4.25 5.08 -9.95
N TRP A 36 3.54 5.71 -10.89
CA TRP A 36 2.38 6.56 -10.60
C TRP A 36 1.20 5.76 -10.03
N ILE A 37 0.91 4.58 -10.59
CA ILE A 37 -0.12 3.69 -10.05
C ILE A 37 0.25 3.27 -8.63
N SER A 38 1.51 2.87 -8.42
CA SER A 38 2.01 2.41 -7.11
C SER A 38 1.94 3.54 -6.07
N ILE A 39 2.36 4.76 -6.42
CA ILE A 39 2.25 5.93 -5.53
C ILE A 39 0.79 6.18 -5.16
N ALA A 40 -0.12 6.21 -6.14
CA ALA A 40 -1.54 6.42 -5.88
C ALA A 40 -2.12 5.34 -4.94
N LEU A 41 -1.67 4.09 -5.10
CA LEU A 41 -2.11 2.97 -4.29
C LEU A 41 -1.57 3.03 -2.86
N PHE A 42 -0.29 3.33 -2.69
CA PHE A 42 0.31 3.51 -1.38
C PHE A 42 -0.29 4.70 -0.64
N VAL A 43 -0.53 5.83 -1.32
CA VAL A 43 -1.14 7.02 -0.70
C VAL A 43 -2.59 6.76 -0.30
N THR A 44 -3.39 6.13 -1.17
CA THR A 44 -4.80 5.80 -0.84
C THR A 44 -4.88 4.81 0.32
N THR A 45 -3.99 3.82 0.35
CA THR A 45 -3.91 2.87 1.48
C THR A 45 -3.47 3.55 2.77
N ALA A 46 -2.44 4.42 2.72
CA ALA A 46 -2.00 5.19 3.88
C ALA A 46 -3.17 6.00 4.46
N TYR A 47 -3.87 6.75 3.61
CA TYR A 47 -5.03 7.54 4.00
C TYR A 47 -6.15 6.68 4.62
N TYR A 48 -6.48 5.54 3.99
CA TYR A 48 -7.50 4.63 4.50
C TYR A 48 -7.13 4.01 5.85
N SER A 49 -5.84 3.66 6.04
CA SER A 49 -5.31 3.16 7.30
C SER A 49 -5.48 4.19 8.42
N LEU A 50 -5.24 5.47 8.13
CA LEU A 50 -5.41 6.55 9.09
C LEU A 50 -6.89 6.74 9.50
N LEU A 51 -7.82 6.68 8.54
CA LEU A 51 -9.27 6.81 8.82
C LEU A 51 -9.83 5.67 9.65
N THR A 52 -9.29 4.46 9.47
CA THR A 52 -9.73 3.25 10.17
C THR A 52 -8.98 3.02 11.49
N SER A 53 -8.09 3.93 11.89
CA SER A 53 -7.28 3.80 13.11
C SER A 53 -8.10 3.73 14.40
N TYR A 54 -9.30 4.30 14.44
CA TYR A 54 -10.17 4.27 15.62
C TYR A 54 -10.83 2.90 15.87
N GLN A 55 -10.76 1.97 14.91
CA GLN A 55 -11.40 0.65 15.01
C GLN A 55 -10.43 -0.38 15.57
N GLU A 56 -10.28 -0.37 16.89
CA GLU A 56 -9.42 -1.31 17.61
C GLU A 56 -10.10 -2.67 17.79
N GLY A 57 -9.36 -3.75 17.54
CA GLY A 57 -9.82 -5.10 17.76
C GLY A 57 -8.76 -6.15 17.45
N ILE A 58 -8.95 -7.33 18.04
CA ILE A 58 -8.14 -8.52 17.80
C ILE A 58 -8.89 -9.42 16.83
N VAL A 59 -8.27 -9.70 15.69
CA VAL A 59 -8.81 -10.53 14.61
C VAL A 59 -7.99 -11.81 14.51
N PHE A 60 -8.57 -12.88 13.96
CA PHE A 60 -7.94 -14.20 13.83
C PHE A 60 -7.47 -14.76 15.19
N SER A 61 -8.39 -14.99 16.13
CA SER A 61 -8.08 -15.65 17.41
C SER A 61 -6.88 -15.02 18.16
N SER A 62 -6.80 -13.68 18.16
CA SER A 62 -5.71 -12.88 18.75
C SER A 62 -4.36 -12.94 18.02
N MET A 63 -4.29 -13.44 16.79
CA MET A 63 -3.07 -13.45 16.00
C MET A 63 -2.77 -12.11 15.33
N LEU A 64 -3.80 -11.30 15.06
CA LEU A 64 -3.65 -10.00 14.41
C LEU A 64 -4.32 -8.91 15.25
N ALA A 65 -3.50 -8.02 15.80
CA ALA A 65 -3.96 -6.79 16.42
C ALA A 65 -4.21 -5.74 15.34
N VAL A 66 -5.46 -5.28 15.22
CA VAL A 66 -5.91 -4.36 14.20
C VAL A 66 -6.46 -3.09 14.84
N GLY A 67 -6.30 -1.95 14.16
CA GLY A 67 -6.61 -0.62 14.69
C GLY A 67 -5.47 0.02 15.50
N GLY A 68 -5.76 1.21 16.02
CA GLY A 68 -4.87 2.02 16.85
C GLY A 68 -3.47 2.18 16.26
N LEU A 69 -2.48 1.74 17.04
CA LEU A 69 -1.06 1.85 16.72
C LEU A 69 -0.68 1.06 15.44
N THR A 70 -1.29 -0.10 15.19
CA THR A 70 -0.99 -0.93 14.00
C THR A 70 -1.32 -0.16 12.72
N HIS A 71 -2.47 0.50 12.69
CA HIS A 71 -2.88 1.30 11.52
C HIS A 71 -2.02 2.53 11.30
N LEU A 72 -1.48 3.11 12.38
CA LEU A 72 -0.52 4.21 12.30
C LEU A 72 0.81 3.74 11.72
N PHE A 73 1.30 2.55 12.09
CA PHE A 73 2.47 1.95 11.44
C PHE A 73 2.24 1.63 9.97
N TYR A 74 1.06 1.11 9.60
CA TYR A 74 0.71 0.93 8.20
C TYR A 74 0.67 2.25 7.43
N PHE A 75 0.19 3.33 8.05
CA PHE A 75 0.25 4.66 7.44
C PHE A 75 1.70 5.08 7.17
N ILE A 76 2.58 5.03 8.17
CA ILE A 76 3.99 5.43 8.03
C ILE A 76 4.69 4.56 6.98
N PHE A 77 4.45 3.25 6.99
CA PHE A 77 5.04 2.32 6.04
C PHE A 77 4.62 2.62 4.59
N ASN A 78 3.31 2.75 4.34
CA ASN A 78 2.81 3.02 2.99
C ASN A 78 3.21 4.41 2.50
N PHE A 79 3.20 5.42 3.38
CA PHE A 79 3.67 6.75 3.03
C PHE A 79 5.17 6.76 2.72
N GLY A 80 5.97 6.04 3.51
CA GLY A 80 7.39 5.83 3.24
C GLY A 80 7.63 5.09 1.91
N ALA A 81 6.85 4.06 1.61
CA ALA A 81 6.92 3.33 0.35
C ALA A 81 6.61 4.25 -0.85
N ALA A 82 5.62 5.15 -0.75
CA ALA A 82 5.32 6.13 -1.79
C ALA A 82 6.52 7.08 -2.05
N ILE A 83 7.20 7.55 -1.00
CA ILE A 83 8.41 8.38 -1.12
C ILE A 83 9.54 7.60 -1.78
N VAL A 84 9.76 6.35 -1.38
CA VAL A 84 10.79 5.49 -1.98
C VAL A 84 10.52 5.30 -3.47
N VAL A 85 9.27 5.04 -3.88
CA VAL A 85 8.91 4.93 -5.30
C VAL A 85 9.23 6.23 -6.05
N LEU A 86 8.90 7.40 -5.51
CA LEU A 86 9.24 8.69 -6.12
C LEU A 86 10.75 8.84 -6.32
N LEU A 87 11.55 8.54 -5.29
CA LEU A 87 13.01 8.61 -5.38
C LEU A 87 13.56 7.61 -6.40
N SER A 88 12.99 6.41 -6.48
CA SER A 88 13.37 5.39 -7.44
C SER A 88 13.08 5.79 -8.89
N ILE A 89 12.03 6.57 -9.18
CA ILE A 89 11.76 7.04 -10.55
C ILE A 89 12.95 7.85 -11.09
N ASP A 90 13.43 8.80 -10.30
CA ASP A 90 14.54 9.65 -10.71
C ASP A 90 15.87 8.88 -10.71
N HIS A 91 16.03 7.92 -9.80
CA HIS A 91 17.21 7.07 -9.77
C HIS A 91 17.29 6.13 -10.98
N ILE A 92 16.19 5.48 -11.35
CA ILE A 92 16.11 4.60 -12.52
C ILE A 92 16.37 5.40 -13.81
N LYS A 93 15.76 6.59 -13.94
CA LYS A 93 16.01 7.48 -15.09
C LYS A 93 17.47 7.95 -15.20
N LYS A 94 18.14 8.16 -14.06
CA LYS A 94 19.51 8.69 -14.01
C LYS A 94 20.57 7.60 -14.17
N VAL A 95 20.31 6.41 -13.65
CA VAL A 95 21.24 5.27 -13.72
C VAL A 95 21.13 4.56 -15.07
N GLY A 96 20.01 4.69 -15.79
CA GLY A 96 19.91 4.32 -17.20
C GLY A 96 20.20 2.84 -17.43
N ILE A 97 19.19 2.01 -17.19
CA ILE A 97 19.07 0.74 -17.93
C ILE A 97 18.26 1.04 -19.19
#